data_AF-A0A9P5YYB0-F1
#
_entry.id   AF-A0A9P5YYB0-F1
#
_cell.length_a   1.000
_cell.length_b   1.000
_cell.length_c   1.000
_cell.angle_alpha   90.00
_cell.angle_beta   90.00
_cell.angle_gamma   90.00
#
_symmetry.space_group_name_H-M   'P 1'
#
loop_
_entity.id
_entity.type
_entity.pdbx_description
1 polymer ?
#
loop_
_entity_poly.entity_id
_entity_poly.type
_entity_poly.pdbx_seq_one_letter_code
_entity_poly.pdbx_strand_id
1 'polypeptide(L)'
;MSRRGPFQIHTSHIIRTPCLSKVSSAKRTKNPFVRDVRLRISAERYRAEMRIAMAKETRKSLEAEEQGAQNSIVESNLILRIVDGSTSSLDPSTALRLARAVRDTLVSEENVAKLKLEEAQLLLQNLHDAVEEAHARVNEANDQVGALLHYFDSNGIRIPKDEDDALQITNIGPDALTAANLKRLPTFNLGGDSEVFSDVGDEDMDFGYGYCSAVSD
;
A
#
# COMPACT_ATOMS: atom_id res chain seq x y z
N MET A 1 -20.99 50.95 2.09
CA MET A 1 -19.85 50.38 1.35
C MET A 1 -19.27 49.23 2.15
N SER A 2 -19.53 47.99 1.73
CA SER A 2 -19.10 46.79 2.47
C SER A 2 -17.65 46.47 2.11
N ARG A 3 -16.72 46.64 3.07
CA ARG A 3 -15.31 46.24 2.92
C ARG A 3 -15.26 44.72 2.84
N ARG A 4 -15.23 44.15 1.63
CA ARG A 4 -14.87 42.74 1.44
C ARG A 4 -13.43 42.57 1.91
N GLY A 5 -13.25 41.84 3.01
CA GLY A 5 -11.94 41.49 3.58
C GLY A 5 -11.11 40.59 2.66
N PRO A 6 -9.85 40.34 3.04
CA PRO A 6 -8.77 39.86 2.17
C PRO A 6 -9.00 38.42 1.72
N PHE A 7 -8.39 38.06 0.59
CA PHE A 7 -8.41 36.73 -0.04
C PHE A 7 -8.46 35.59 0.96
N GLN A 8 -9.43 34.69 0.78
CA GLN A 8 -9.42 33.42 1.50
C GLN A 8 -8.47 32.48 0.76
N ILE A 9 -7.18 32.56 1.10
CA ILE A 9 -6.17 31.63 0.59
C ILE A 9 -6.38 30.31 1.33
N HIS A 10 -6.63 29.24 0.57
CA HIS A 10 -6.76 27.91 1.15
C HIS A 10 -5.38 27.27 1.18
N THR A 11 -4.95 26.86 2.37
CA THR A 11 -3.74 26.09 2.56
C THR A 11 -3.87 24.71 1.90
N SER A 12 -2.75 24.07 1.57
CA SER A 12 -2.70 22.73 0.94
C SER A 12 -3.46 21.64 1.71
N HIS A 13 -3.72 21.84 3.01
CA HIS A 13 -4.52 20.93 3.83
C HIS A 13 -6.04 21.16 3.73
N ILE A 14 -6.49 22.28 3.18
CA ILE A 14 -7.91 22.63 2.97
C ILE A 14 -8.35 22.27 1.55
N ILE A 15 -7.47 22.38 0.57
CA ILE A 15 -7.60 21.89 -0.81
C ILE A 15 -7.72 20.36 -0.76
N ARG A 16 -8.93 19.82 -0.55
CA ARG A 16 -9.12 18.37 -0.37
C ARG A 16 -10.33 17.84 -1.15
N THR A 17 -9.94 16.97 -2.09
CA THR A 17 -10.61 15.74 -2.55
C THR A 17 -11.51 15.83 -3.80
N PRO A 18 -10.98 15.53 -5.01
CA PRO A 18 -11.78 15.34 -6.23
C PRO A 18 -12.48 13.97 -6.29
N CYS A 19 -12.19 13.06 -5.36
CA CYS A 19 -12.64 11.65 -5.37
C CYS A 19 -14.17 11.50 -5.39
N LEU A 20 -14.92 12.59 -5.15
CA LEU A 20 -16.39 12.62 -5.13
C LEU A 20 -17.00 13.35 -6.33
N SER A 21 -16.23 13.69 -7.38
CA SER A 21 -16.79 14.28 -8.62
C SER A 21 -17.86 13.38 -9.25
N LYS A 22 -17.80 12.07 -9.00
CA LYS A 22 -18.78 11.07 -9.46
C LYS A 22 -20.06 11.00 -8.61
N VAL A 23 -20.13 11.66 -7.44
CA VAL A 23 -21.23 11.46 -6.47
C VAL A 23 -22.25 12.62 -6.46
N SER A 24 -21.97 13.79 -7.05
CA SER A 24 -22.84 14.96 -6.86
C SER A 24 -23.74 15.33 -8.05
N SER A 25 -24.79 14.54 -8.28
CA SER A 25 -26.02 15.01 -8.96
C SER A 25 -27.01 15.66 -7.99
N ALA A 26 -26.69 15.70 -6.70
CA ALA A 26 -27.60 16.16 -5.64
C ALA A 26 -27.71 17.70 -5.59
N LYS A 27 -28.95 18.17 -5.48
CA LYS A 27 -29.39 19.58 -5.40
C LYS A 27 -28.41 20.44 -4.58
N ARG A 28 -27.81 21.44 -5.24
CA ARG A 28 -26.85 22.40 -4.68
C ARG A 28 -27.39 23.03 -3.39
N THR A 29 -26.82 22.69 -2.24
CA THR A 29 -27.00 23.47 -1.00
C THR A 29 -26.34 24.84 -1.20
N LYS A 30 -27.06 25.92 -0.87
CA LYS A 30 -26.59 27.30 -1.10
C LYS A 30 -25.41 27.73 -0.20
N ASN A 31 -25.11 26.97 0.85
CA ASN A 31 -24.01 27.28 1.76
C ASN A 31 -22.73 26.52 1.37
N PRO A 32 -21.67 27.20 0.88
CA PRO A 32 -20.42 26.57 0.46
C PRO A 32 -19.69 25.90 1.63
N PHE A 33 -19.78 26.44 2.84
CA PHE A 33 -19.11 25.88 4.02
C PHE A 33 -19.66 24.51 4.42
N VAL A 34 -21.00 24.35 4.41
CA VAL A 34 -21.65 23.06 4.73
C VAL A 34 -21.33 22.00 3.68
N ARG A 35 -21.14 22.40 2.42
CA ARG A 35 -20.73 21.50 1.33
C ARG A 35 -19.31 20.99 1.55
N ASP A 36 -18.39 21.88 1.91
CA ASP A 36 -16.98 21.56 2.13
C ASP A 36 -16.78 20.57 3.29
N VAL A 37 -17.41 20.83 4.44
CA VAL A 37 -17.33 19.92 5.61
C VAL A 37 -17.86 18.52 5.28
N ARG A 38 -18.97 18.41 4.53
CA ARG A 38 -19.54 17.12 4.13
C ARG A 38 -18.62 16.36 3.17
N LEU A 39 -18.01 17.05 2.21
CA LEU A 39 -17.04 16.44 1.29
C LEU A 39 -15.84 15.91 2.05
N ARG A 40 -15.31 16.68 3.01
CA ARG A 40 -14.19 16.25 3.86
C ARG A 40 -14.50 14.99 4.66
N ILE A 41 -15.63 14.96 5.36
CA ILE A 41 -16.04 13.78 6.15
C ILE A 41 -16.23 12.56 5.24
N SER A 42 -16.82 12.76 4.07
CA SER A 42 -17.03 11.68 3.09
C SER A 42 -15.70 11.14 2.55
N ALA A 43 -14.73 12.02 2.27
CA ALA A 43 -13.39 11.62 1.86
C ALA A 43 -12.62 10.88 2.96
N GLU A 44 -12.68 11.34 4.21
CA GLU A 44 -12.06 10.65 5.35
C GLU A 44 -12.65 9.27 5.56
N ARG A 45 -13.98 9.16 5.44
CA ARG A 45 -14.68 7.88 5.50
C ARG A 45 -14.23 6.94 4.38
N TYR A 46 -14.17 7.41 3.14
CA TYR A 46 -13.68 6.62 2.02
C TYR A 46 -12.25 6.10 2.26
N ARG A 47 -11.32 6.96 2.71
CA ARG A 47 -9.96 6.53 3.03
C ARG A 47 -9.92 5.49 4.14
N ALA A 48 -10.76 5.63 5.16
CA ALA A 48 -10.86 4.64 6.23
C ALA A 48 -11.39 3.30 5.71
N GLU A 49 -12.43 3.31 4.88
CA GLU A 49 -13.00 2.13 4.23
C GLU A 49 -11.94 1.42 3.35
N MET A 50 -11.15 2.17 2.57
CA MET A 50 -10.05 1.63 1.77
C MET A 50 -8.95 0.99 2.62
N ARG A 51 -8.55 1.61 3.74
CA ARG A 51 -7.59 1.00 4.67
C ARG A 51 -8.11 -0.29 5.27
N ILE A 52 -9.39 -0.33 5.64
CA ILE A 52 -10.04 -1.54 6.16
C ILE A 52 -10.08 -2.63 5.08
N ALA A 53 -10.38 -2.27 3.83
CA ALA A 53 -10.37 -3.21 2.71
C ALA A 53 -8.98 -3.81 2.48
N MET A 54 -7.93 -2.98 2.42
CA MET A 54 -6.55 -3.46 2.28
C MET A 54 -6.16 -4.41 3.42
N ALA A 55 -6.41 -4.02 4.68
CA ALA A 55 -6.09 -4.86 5.82
C ALA A 55 -6.82 -6.22 5.79
N LYS A 56 -8.04 -6.28 5.25
CA LYS A 56 -8.78 -7.53 5.08
C LYS A 56 -8.16 -8.42 4.02
N GLU A 57 -7.76 -7.86 2.86
CA GLU A 57 -7.13 -8.65 1.80
C GLU A 57 -5.74 -9.17 2.23
N THR A 58 -4.91 -8.32 2.86
CA THR A 58 -3.63 -8.75 3.45
C THR A 58 -3.82 -9.88 4.46
N ARG A 59 -4.86 -9.82 5.31
CA ARG A 59 -5.10 -10.91 6.26
C ARG A 59 -5.43 -12.24 5.55
N LYS A 60 -6.24 -12.20 4.48
CA LYS A 60 -6.55 -13.41 3.70
C LYS A 60 -5.30 -13.99 3.03
N SER A 61 -4.42 -13.13 2.50
CA SER A 61 -3.17 -13.61 1.88
C SER A 61 -2.27 -14.29 2.90
N LEU A 62 -2.14 -13.72 4.10
CA LEU A 62 -1.40 -14.34 5.22
C LEU A 62 -2.02 -15.67 5.69
N GLU A 63 -3.34 -15.74 5.84
CA GLU A 63 -4.05 -16.98 6.20
C GLU A 63 -3.81 -18.08 5.15
N ALA A 64 -3.81 -17.72 3.86
CA ALA A 64 -3.51 -18.67 2.79
C ALA A 64 -2.04 -19.11 2.76
N GLU A 65 -1.11 -18.22 3.07
CA GLU A 65 0.32 -18.55 3.20
C GLU A 65 0.56 -19.53 4.34
N GLU A 66 -0.08 -19.32 5.50
CA GLU A 66 -0.01 -20.25 6.63
C GLU A 66 -0.52 -21.65 6.24
N GLN A 67 -1.66 -21.71 5.55
CA GLN A 67 -2.21 -22.98 5.07
C GLN A 67 -1.28 -23.66 4.05
N GLY A 68 -0.65 -22.89 3.16
CA GLY A 68 0.34 -23.40 2.21
C GLY A 68 1.57 -23.98 2.91
N ALA A 69 2.07 -23.31 3.94
CA ALA A 69 3.17 -23.81 4.76
C ALA A 69 2.81 -25.13 5.47
N GLN A 70 1.60 -25.23 6.02
CA GLN A 70 1.12 -26.47 6.63
C GLN A 70 1.06 -27.63 5.62
N ASN A 71 0.56 -27.38 4.40
CA ASN A 71 0.51 -28.40 3.34
C ASN A 71 1.92 -28.86 2.94
N SER A 72 2.85 -27.91 2.78
CA SER A 72 4.26 -28.19 2.48
C SER A 72 4.95 -29.02 3.57
N ILE A 73 4.66 -28.76 4.85
CA ILE A 73 5.14 -29.59 5.96
C ILE A 73 4.61 -31.03 5.87
N VAL A 74 3.32 -31.21 5.54
CA VAL A 74 2.73 -32.54 5.38
C VAL A 74 3.39 -33.31 4.23
N GLU A 75 3.58 -32.66 3.09
CA GLU A 75 4.28 -33.23 1.93
C GLU A 75 5.73 -33.62 2.28
N SER A 76 6.49 -32.70 2.89
CA SER A 76 7.88 -32.91 3.29
C SER A 76 8.02 -34.10 4.26
N ASN A 77 7.11 -34.20 5.24
CA ASN A 77 7.08 -35.32 6.17
C ASN A 77 6.78 -36.66 5.49
N LEU A 78 5.97 -36.68 4.43
CA LEU A 78 5.75 -37.90 3.64
C LEU A 78 7.00 -38.28 2.85
N ILE A 79 7.68 -37.30 2.25
CA ILE A 79 8.93 -37.52 1.52
C ILE A 79 10.02 -38.07 2.45
N LEU A 80 10.23 -37.49 3.63
CA LEU A 80 11.20 -37.97 4.60
C LEU A 80 10.97 -39.43 4.98
N ARG A 81 9.73 -39.81 5.28
CA ARG A 81 9.37 -41.21 5.59
C ARG A 81 9.65 -42.19 4.46
N ILE A 82 9.54 -41.73 3.21
CA ILE A 82 9.85 -42.54 2.03
C ILE A 82 11.36 -42.74 1.91
N VAL A 83 12.14 -41.69 2.13
CA VAL A 83 13.62 -41.72 2.09
C VAL A 83 14.17 -42.62 3.19
N ASP A 84 13.66 -42.50 4.42
CA ASP A 84 14.11 -43.30 5.58
C ASP A 84 13.73 -44.78 5.45
N GLY A 85 12.70 -45.10 4.67
CA GLY A 85 12.13 -46.44 4.54
C GLY A 85 12.96 -47.44 3.72
N SER A 86 14.03 -47.02 3.03
CA SER A 86 14.91 -47.87 2.20
C SER A 86 14.15 -48.84 1.28
N THR A 87 13.02 -48.41 0.69
CA THR A 87 12.27 -49.23 -0.23
C THR A 87 12.63 -48.89 -1.68
N SER A 88 13.22 -49.85 -2.39
CA SER A 88 13.44 -49.79 -3.83
C SER A 88 12.15 -49.72 -4.66
N SER A 89 10.98 -49.87 -4.01
CA SER A 89 9.66 -49.71 -4.62
C SER A 89 8.69 -49.03 -3.66
N LEU A 90 8.02 -47.97 -4.13
CA LEU A 90 7.00 -47.26 -3.36
C LEU A 90 5.69 -48.06 -3.32
N ASP A 91 5.16 -48.29 -2.12
CA ASP A 91 3.83 -48.90 -1.96
C ASP A 91 2.75 -48.02 -2.64
N PRO A 92 1.78 -48.58 -3.38
CA PRO A 92 0.75 -47.81 -4.09
C PRO A 92 -0.07 -46.87 -3.18
N SER A 93 -0.31 -47.24 -1.91
CA SER A 93 -1.05 -46.39 -0.99
C SER A 93 -0.22 -45.16 -0.57
N THR A 94 1.08 -45.35 -0.35
CA THR A 94 2.03 -44.26 -0.09
C THR A 94 2.17 -43.36 -1.31
N ALA A 95 2.25 -43.92 -2.52
CA ALA A 95 2.29 -43.17 -3.77
C ALA A 95 1.07 -42.26 -3.93
N LEU A 96 -0.14 -42.79 -3.68
CA LEU A 96 -1.37 -42.02 -3.74
C LEU A 96 -1.44 -40.91 -2.68
N ARG A 97 -0.97 -41.18 -1.46
CA ARG A 97 -0.90 -40.18 -0.39
C ARG A 97 0.04 -39.03 -0.74
N LEU A 98 1.23 -39.35 -1.25
CA LEU A 98 2.18 -38.34 -1.70
C LEU A 98 1.59 -37.52 -2.85
N ALA A 99 1.00 -38.16 -3.86
CA ALA A 99 0.39 -37.45 -4.99
C ALA A 99 -0.74 -36.49 -4.55
N ARG A 100 -1.52 -36.87 -3.53
CA ARG A 100 -2.54 -35.98 -2.93
C ARG A 100 -1.90 -34.80 -2.20
N ALA A 101 -0.88 -35.06 -1.38
CA ALA A 101 -0.18 -33.99 -0.66
C ALA A 101 0.44 -32.97 -1.62
N VAL A 102 1.16 -33.43 -2.65
CA VAL A 102 1.73 -32.57 -3.71
C VAL A 102 0.64 -31.72 -4.38
N ARG A 103 -0.48 -32.34 -4.76
CA ARG A 103 -1.61 -31.60 -5.35
C ARG A 103 -2.14 -30.53 -4.40
N ASP A 104 -2.33 -30.87 -3.13
CA ASP A 104 -2.88 -29.96 -2.13
C ASP A 104 -1.91 -28.79 -1.87
N THR A 105 -0.60 -29.02 -1.85
CA THR A 105 0.45 -27.98 -1.84
C THR A 105 0.34 -27.06 -3.05
N LEU A 106 0.31 -27.61 -4.26
CA LEU A 106 0.21 -26.82 -5.50
C LEU A 106 -1.08 -25.98 -5.57
N VAL A 107 -2.21 -26.53 -5.10
CA VAL A 107 -3.47 -25.79 -5.01
C VAL A 107 -3.37 -24.63 -4.00
N SER A 108 -2.70 -24.84 -2.87
CA SER A 108 -2.47 -23.75 -1.91
C SER A 108 -1.54 -22.66 -2.46
N GLU A 109 -0.50 -23.04 -3.21
CA GLU A 109 0.38 -22.07 -3.89
C GLU A 109 -0.38 -21.24 -4.92
N GLU A 110 -1.22 -21.88 -5.75
CA GLU A 110 -2.09 -21.18 -6.70
C GLU A 110 -3.01 -20.18 -5.98
N ASN A 111 -3.59 -20.58 -4.84
CA ASN A 111 -4.48 -19.74 -4.05
C ASN A 111 -3.75 -18.52 -3.45
N VAL A 112 -2.54 -18.71 -2.90
CA VAL A 112 -1.70 -17.62 -2.40
C VAL A 112 -1.39 -16.64 -3.54
N ALA A 113 -1.01 -17.14 -4.71
CA ALA A 113 -0.71 -16.30 -5.87
C ALA A 113 -1.93 -15.46 -6.32
N LYS A 114 -3.12 -16.06 -6.33
CA LYS A 114 -4.38 -15.35 -6.64
C LYS A 114 -4.67 -14.25 -5.62
N LEU A 115 -4.56 -14.53 -4.33
CA LEU A 115 -4.81 -13.53 -3.27
C LEU A 115 -3.81 -12.38 -3.30
N LYS A 116 -2.52 -12.66 -3.57
CA LYS A 116 -1.51 -11.62 -3.76
C LYS A 116 -1.79 -10.74 -4.98
N LEU A 117 -2.32 -11.32 -6.06
CA LEU A 117 -2.75 -10.56 -7.22
C LEU A 117 -3.91 -9.60 -6.87
N GLU A 118 -4.91 -10.07 -6.13
CA GLU A 118 -6.03 -9.24 -5.66
C GLU A 118 -5.56 -8.12 -4.73
N GLU A 119 -4.66 -8.40 -3.80
CA GLU A 119 -4.04 -7.41 -2.91
C GLU A 119 -3.27 -6.35 -3.71
N ALA A 120 -2.48 -6.76 -4.71
CA ALA A 120 -1.73 -5.85 -5.58
C ALA A 120 -2.65 -4.97 -6.44
N GLN A 121 -3.76 -5.51 -6.94
CA GLN A 121 -4.76 -4.75 -7.69
C GLN A 121 -5.41 -3.67 -6.82
N LEU A 122 -5.74 -4.00 -5.57
CA LEU A 122 -6.30 -3.05 -4.62
C LEU A 122 -5.30 -1.94 -4.26
N LEU A 123 -4.02 -2.30 -4.07
CA LEU A 123 -2.95 -1.32 -3.85
C LEU A 123 -2.78 -0.38 -5.04
N LEU A 124 -2.79 -0.92 -6.26
CA LEU A 124 -2.69 -0.12 -7.49
C LEU A 124 -3.85 0.86 -7.59
N GLN A 125 -5.07 0.43 -7.29
CA GLN A 125 -6.24 1.31 -7.25
C GLN A 125 -6.06 2.44 -6.22
N ASN A 126 -5.60 2.13 -5.01
CA ASN A 126 -5.35 3.14 -3.98
C ASN A 126 -4.26 4.16 -4.40
N LEU A 127 -3.20 3.69 -5.06
CA LEU A 127 -2.16 4.58 -5.61
C LEU A 127 -2.70 5.48 -6.72
N HIS A 128 -3.55 4.94 -7.60
CA HIS A 128 -4.22 5.71 -8.64
C HIS A 128 -5.10 6.82 -8.03
N ASP A 129 -5.92 6.50 -7.04
CA ASP A 129 -6.74 7.48 -6.33
C ASP A 129 -5.89 8.57 -5.66
N ALA A 130 -4.73 8.21 -5.11
CA ALA A 130 -3.80 9.16 -4.51
C ALA A 130 -3.17 10.11 -5.55
N VAL A 131 -2.85 9.60 -6.74
CA VAL A 131 -2.34 10.40 -7.87
C VAL A 131 -3.42 11.36 -8.36
N GLU A 132 -4.66 10.89 -8.56
CA GLU A 132 -5.78 11.75 -8.93
C GLU A 132 -6.02 12.85 -7.89
N GLU A 133 -5.96 12.51 -6.59
CA GLU A 133 -6.08 13.47 -5.51
C GLU A 133 -4.97 14.53 -5.58
N ALA A 134 -3.71 14.12 -5.78
CA ALA A 134 -2.58 15.04 -5.92
C ALA A 134 -2.75 15.98 -7.11
N HIS A 135 -3.16 15.46 -8.27
CA HIS A 135 -3.41 16.27 -9.46
C HIS A 135 -4.48 17.33 -9.24
N ALA A 136 -5.60 16.98 -8.60
CA ALA A 136 -6.63 17.97 -8.31
C ALA A 136 -6.15 19.05 -7.35
N ARG A 137 -5.34 18.69 -6.35
CA ARG A 137 -4.76 19.68 -5.43
C ARG A 137 -3.84 20.66 -6.15
N VAL A 138 -3.03 20.18 -7.09
CA VAL A 138 -2.18 21.03 -7.91
C VAL A 138 -3.02 21.96 -8.79
N ASN A 139 -4.07 21.45 -9.43
CA ASN A 139 -4.95 22.26 -10.26
C ASN A 139 -5.66 23.35 -9.45
N GLU A 140 -6.20 23.01 -8.28
CA GLU A 140 -6.86 24.01 -7.41
C GLU A 140 -5.86 25.06 -6.88
N ALA A 141 -4.62 24.67 -6.56
CA ALA A 141 -3.57 25.62 -6.21
C ALA A 141 -3.25 26.58 -7.37
N ASN A 142 -3.15 26.06 -8.59
CA ASN A 142 -2.94 26.87 -9.80
C ASN A 142 -4.10 27.84 -10.03
N ASP A 143 -5.35 27.39 -9.84
CA ASP A 143 -6.54 28.24 -9.96
C ASP A 143 -6.53 29.37 -8.93
N GLN A 144 -6.11 29.09 -7.69
CA GLN A 144 -5.98 30.12 -6.64
C GLN A 144 -4.92 31.16 -6.99
N VAL A 145 -3.76 30.72 -7.48
CA VAL A 145 -2.71 31.63 -7.96
C VAL A 145 -3.24 32.48 -9.11
N GLY A 146 -3.89 31.87 -10.10
CA GLY A 146 -4.50 32.57 -11.23
C GLY A 146 -5.53 33.62 -10.79
N ALA A 147 -6.38 33.29 -9.82
CA ALA A 147 -7.37 34.23 -9.27
C ALA A 147 -6.73 35.43 -8.56
N LEU A 148 -5.62 35.20 -7.82
CA LEU A 148 -4.86 36.27 -7.17
C LEU A 148 -4.17 37.18 -8.19
N LEU A 149 -3.51 36.60 -9.19
CA LEU A 149 -2.87 37.36 -10.27
C LEU A 149 -3.88 38.23 -11.03
N HIS A 150 -5.03 37.65 -11.40
CA HIS A 150 -6.11 38.39 -12.06
C HIS A 150 -6.62 39.55 -11.19
N TYR A 151 -6.77 39.34 -9.88
CA TYR A 151 -7.15 40.40 -8.97
C TYR A 151 -6.12 41.54 -8.94
N PHE A 152 -4.83 41.22 -8.82
CA PHE A 152 -3.78 42.24 -8.76
C PHE A 152 -3.73 43.08 -10.03
N ASP A 153 -3.82 42.44 -11.20
CA ASP A 153 -3.88 43.11 -12.49
C ASP A 153 -5.10 44.05 -12.59
N SER A 154 -6.29 43.55 -12.23
CA SER A 154 -7.55 44.32 -12.26
C SER A 154 -7.53 45.55 -11.36
N ASN A 155 -6.71 45.57 -10.31
CA ASN A 155 -6.60 46.69 -9.36
C ASN A 155 -5.33 47.53 -9.56
N GLY A 156 -4.52 47.25 -10.59
CA GLY A 156 -3.27 47.96 -10.86
C GLY A 156 -2.21 47.77 -9.77
N ILE A 157 -2.29 46.68 -8.99
CA ILE A 157 -1.33 46.36 -7.95
C ILE A 157 -0.10 45.73 -8.61
N ARG A 158 1.03 46.43 -8.57
CA ARG A 158 2.30 45.91 -9.09
C ARG A 158 2.85 44.84 -8.16
N ILE A 159 2.97 43.61 -8.66
CA ILE A 159 3.65 42.52 -7.95
C ILE A 159 5.16 42.76 -8.09
N PRO A 160 5.93 42.77 -6.99
CA PRO A 160 7.39 42.80 -7.06
C PRO A 160 7.89 41.67 -7.95
N LYS A 161 8.73 41.99 -8.94
CA LYS A 161 9.47 40.98 -9.67
C LYS A 161 10.64 40.61 -8.76
N ASP A 162 10.45 39.63 -7.90
CA ASP A 162 11.56 39.11 -7.12
C ASP A 162 12.55 38.47 -8.11
N GLU A 163 13.76 39.04 -8.22
CA GLU A 163 14.77 38.63 -9.20
C GLU A 163 15.41 37.26 -8.91
N ASP A 164 14.95 36.56 -7.86
CA ASP A 164 15.42 35.24 -7.43
C ASP A 164 14.55 34.06 -7.93
N ASP A 165 13.71 34.27 -8.95
CA ASP A 165 12.89 33.23 -9.64
C ASP A 165 13.73 32.21 -10.46
N ALA A 166 14.91 31.84 -9.96
CA ALA A 166 15.68 30.68 -10.40
C ALA A 166 15.01 29.34 -10.00
N LEU A 167 13.90 29.37 -9.28
CA LEU A 167 12.95 28.26 -9.27
C LEU A 167 12.16 28.30 -10.58
N GLN A 168 12.85 28.03 -11.69
CA GLN A 168 12.18 27.51 -12.86
C GLN A 168 11.42 26.27 -12.37
N ILE A 169 10.11 26.43 -12.17
CA ILE A 169 9.16 25.33 -12.20
C ILE A 169 9.24 24.84 -13.64
N THR A 170 10.32 24.12 -13.96
CA THR A 170 10.37 23.31 -15.16
C THR A 170 9.11 22.49 -15.04
N ASN A 171 8.19 22.64 -15.99
CA ASN A 171 7.11 21.69 -16.18
C ASN A 171 7.82 20.35 -16.37
N ILE A 172 8.03 19.63 -15.27
CA ILE A 172 8.47 18.25 -15.27
C ILE A 172 7.25 17.57 -15.88
N GLY A 173 7.27 17.44 -17.20
CA GLY A 173 6.21 16.78 -17.94
C GLY A 173 5.96 15.41 -17.30
N PRO A 174 4.75 14.87 -17.43
CA PRO A 174 4.39 13.57 -16.83
C PRO A 174 5.43 12.47 -17.15
N ASP A 175 6.13 12.58 -18.28
CA ASP A 175 7.16 11.65 -18.75
C ASP A 175 8.49 11.70 -17.97
N ALA A 176 8.81 12.78 -17.27
CA ALA A 176 10.07 12.89 -16.53
C ALA A 176 9.99 12.23 -15.14
N LEU A 177 8.78 12.02 -14.59
CA LEU A 177 8.56 11.33 -13.31
C LEU A 177 8.59 9.81 -13.43
N THR A 178 8.26 9.25 -14.60
CA THR A 178 8.32 7.79 -14.86
C THR A 178 9.76 7.30 -14.92
N ALA A 179 10.69 8.05 -15.51
CA ALA A 179 12.08 7.62 -15.66
C ALA A 179 12.88 7.64 -14.34
N ALA A 180 12.60 8.57 -13.43
CA ALA A 180 13.37 8.74 -12.19
C ALA A 180 12.97 7.76 -11.07
N ASN A 181 11.71 7.30 -11.03
CA ASN A 181 11.21 6.46 -9.94
C ASN A 181 11.37 4.95 -10.17
N LEU A 182 11.61 4.51 -11.41
CA LEU A 182 11.85 3.08 -11.72
C LEU A 182 13.14 2.53 -11.08
N LYS A 183 14.08 3.40 -10.65
CA LYS A 183 15.33 2.99 -9.97
C LYS A 183 15.23 2.85 -8.45
N ARG A 184 14.07 3.16 -7.84
CA ARG A 184 13.90 3.18 -6.37
C ARG A 184 12.74 2.32 -5.85
N LEU A 185 12.13 1.49 -6.70
CA LEU A 185 11.26 0.47 -6.16
C LEU A 185 12.12 -0.47 -5.29
N PRO A 186 11.75 -0.73 -4.03
CA PRO A 186 12.38 -1.80 -3.28
C PRO A 186 12.24 -3.04 -4.16
N THR A 187 13.35 -3.67 -4.50
CA THR A 187 13.34 -4.99 -5.12
C THR A 187 12.52 -5.85 -4.20
N PHE A 188 11.28 -6.15 -4.62
CA PHE A 188 10.46 -7.16 -3.99
C PHE A 188 11.30 -8.43 -4.13
N ASN A 189 11.95 -8.82 -3.04
CA ASN A 189 12.64 -10.10 -2.94
C ASN A 189 11.51 -11.14 -2.94
N LEU A 190 11.05 -11.50 -4.14
CA LEU A 190 10.18 -12.63 -4.36
C LEU A 190 11.03 -13.83 -4.00
N GLY A 191 10.88 -14.24 -2.72
CA GLY A 191 11.62 -15.30 -2.05
C GLY A 191 12.29 -16.28 -2.99
N GLY A 192 13.60 -16.13 -3.10
CA GLY A 192 14.52 -17.04 -3.74
C GLY A 192 15.85 -17.03 -3.02
N ASP A 193 15.86 -16.66 -1.73
CA ASP A 193 16.99 -16.93 -0.86
C ASP A 193 16.94 -18.44 -0.57
N SER A 194 17.47 -19.23 -1.51
CA SER A 194 18.07 -20.50 -1.12
C SER A 194 19.24 -20.09 -0.21
N GLU A 195 18.97 -20.00 1.10
CA GLU A 195 20.02 -20.00 2.09
C GLU A 195 20.85 -21.26 1.84
N VAL A 196 21.97 -21.05 1.15
CA VAL A 196 23.06 -22.01 1.12
C VAL A 196 23.47 -22.12 2.58
N PHE A 197 23.05 -23.22 3.20
CA PHE A 197 23.59 -23.75 4.44
C PHE A 197 25.11 -23.87 4.27
N SER A 198 25.84 -22.82 4.58
CA SER A 198 27.28 -22.85 4.76
C SER A 198 27.54 -22.75 6.26
N ASP A 199 28.09 -23.84 6.78
CA ASP A 199 28.73 -24.00 8.08
C ASP A 199 27.85 -23.88 9.33
N VAL A 200 27.44 -25.05 9.80
CA VAL A 200 27.24 -25.32 11.22
C VAL A 200 28.60 -25.18 11.90
N GLY A 201 28.88 -23.96 12.40
CA GLY A 201 29.90 -23.75 13.41
C GLY A 201 29.37 -24.29 14.74
N ASP A 202 30.06 -25.30 15.28
CA ASP A 202 29.88 -25.80 16.64
C ASP A 202 30.16 -24.65 17.63
N GLU A 203 29.11 -24.00 18.13
CA GLU A 203 29.21 -23.13 19.32
C GLU A 203 28.51 -23.81 20.50
N ASP A 204 29.33 -24.23 21.46
CA ASP A 204 28.96 -24.73 22.78
C ASP A 204 28.08 -23.69 23.52
N MET A 205 26.76 -23.86 23.46
CA MET A 205 25.82 -23.10 24.29
C MET A 205 25.73 -23.72 25.69
N ASP A 206 26.45 -23.11 26.61
CA ASP A 206 26.43 -23.39 28.04
C ASP A 206 25.08 -22.90 28.63
N PHE A 207 24.14 -23.84 28.83
CA PHE A 207 22.83 -23.55 29.43
C PHE A 207 22.97 -23.28 30.94
N GLY A 208 23.11 -22.01 31.30
CA GLY A 208 22.96 -21.53 32.67
C GLY A 208 21.51 -21.59 33.16
N TYR A 209 21.14 -22.64 33.89
CA TYR A 209 19.86 -22.72 34.59
C TYR A 209 19.83 -21.79 35.81
N GLY A 210 19.20 -20.63 35.67
CA GLY A 210 18.86 -19.74 36.79
C GLY A 210 17.61 -20.23 37.52
N TYR A 211 17.79 -20.81 38.71
CA TYR A 211 16.70 -21.10 39.65
C TYR A 211 16.16 -19.80 40.25
N CYS A 212 14.93 -19.41 39.91
CA CYS A 212 14.17 -18.42 40.66
C CYS A 212 13.51 -19.10 41.87
N SER A 213 14.09 -18.92 43.05
CA SER A 213 13.43 -19.23 44.33
C SER A 213 12.29 -18.24 44.59
N ALA A 214 11.07 -18.75 44.68
CA ALA A 214 9.93 -18.00 45.18
C ALA A 214 10.07 -17.82 46.70
N VAL A 215 10.09 -16.57 47.16
CA VAL A 215 9.95 -16.20 48.57
C VAL A 215 8.45 -16.06 48.84
N SER A 216 7.95 -16.84 49.79
CA SER A 216 6.59 -16.73 50.31
C SER A 216 6.56 -15.77 51.50
N ASP A 217 5.60 -14.84 51.49
CA ASP A 217 5.14 -14.11 52.68
C ASP A 217 3.88 -14.78 53.25
#